data_AF-A0AA87LUP4-F1
#
_entry.id   AF-A0AA87LUP4-F1
#
_cell.length_a   1.000
_cell.length_b   1.000
_cell.length_c   1.000
_cell.angle_alpha   90.00
_cell.angle_beta   90.00
_cell.angle_gamma   90.00
#
_symmetry.space_group_name_H-M   'P 1'
#
loop_
_entity.id
_entity.type
_entity.pdbx_description
1 polymer ?
#
loop_
_entity_poly.entity_id
_entity_poly.type
_entity_poly.pdbx_seq_one_letter_code
_entity_poly.pdbx_strand_id
1 'polypeptide(L)' 'MSQLARELGISRPLLYLHLQKLEEAELVTSDMEILESGKAAKYYMLNSFQIELNDQLVHKLANSLSVKKKNDNKGEKESD' A
#
# COMPACT_ATOMS: atom_id res chain seq x y z
N MET A 1 17.24 -11.12 -0.33
CA MET A 1 16.02 -10.77 -1.11
C MET A 1 14.85 -10.80 -0.14
N SER A 2 13.93 -9.82 -0.16
CA SER A 2 12.71 -9.91 0.65
C SER A 2 11.85 -11.06 0.14
N GLN A 3 11.53 -12.02 1.01
CA GLN A 3 10.70 -13.17 0.66
C GLN A 3 9.30 -12.74 0.22
N LEU A 4 8.69 -11.82 0.97
CA LEU A 4 7.33 -11.33 0.71
C LEU A 4 7.21 -10.62 -0.65
N ALA A 5 8.24 -9.88 -1.08
CA ALA A 5 8.24 -9.24 -2.40
C ALA A 5 8.22 -10.29 -3.53
N ARG A 6 8.94 -11.41 -3.34
CA ARG A 6 8.97 -12.52 -4.30
C ARG A 6 7.63 -13.25 -4.34
N GLU A 7 7.03 -13.52 -3.19
CA GLU A 7 5.72 -14.19 -3.10
C GLU A 7 4.60 -13.37 -3.73
N LEU A 8 4.61 -12.05 -3.53
CA LEU A 8 3.62 -11.15 -4.10
C LEU A 8 3.90 -10.74 -5.56
N GLY A 9 5.06 -11.09 -6.11
CA GLY A 9 5.44 -10.72 -7.48
C GLY A 9 5.61 -9.20 -7.70
N ILE A 10 5.94 -8.44 -6.65
CA ILE A 10 6.11 -6.98 -6.71
C ILE A 10 7.56 -6.55 -6.45
N SER A 11 7.90 -5.33 -6.88
CA SER A 11 9.20 -4.76 -6.59
C SER A 11 9.36 -4.48 -5.08
N ARG A 12 10.59 -4.58 -4.56
CA ARG A 12 10.85 -4.28 -3.14
C ARG A 12 10.50 -2.84 -2.75
N PRO A 13 10.79 -1.79 -3.56
CA PRO A 13 10.35 -0.43 -3.24
C PRO A 13 8.83 -0.33 -3.10
N LEU A 14 8.07 -1.00 -3.97
CA LEU A 14 6.61 -1.01 -3.91
C LEU A 14 6.12 -1.74 -2.65
N LEU A 15 6.72 -2.88 -2.31
CA LEU A 15 6.42 -3.58 -1.06
C LEU A 15 6.60 -2.67 0.16
N TYR A 16 7.74 -1.97 0.27
CA TYR A 16 8.00 -1.11 1.42
C TYR A 16 7.02 0.06 1.51
N LEU A 17 6.65 0.66 0.39
CA LEU A 17 5.62 1.70 0.34
C LEU A 17 4.28 1.20 0.86
N HIS A 18 3.88 -0.02 0.47
CA HIS A 18 2.64 -0.62 0.95
C HIS A 18 2.70 -0.98 2.43
N LEU A 19 3.76 -1.64 2.89
CA LEU A 19 3.92 -2.02 4.29
C LEU A 19 3.94 -0.79 5.20
N GLN A 20 4.60 0.29 4.79
CA GLN A 20 4.58 1.55 5.53
C GLN A 20 3.15 2.10 5.67
N LYS A 21 2.39 2.17 4.57
CA LYS A 21 1.00 2.65 4.61
C LYS A 21 0.08 1.77 5.45
N LEU A 22 0.28 0.46 5.40
CA LEU A 22 -0.50 -0.48 6.21
C LEU A 22 -0.15 -0.36 7.69
N GLU A 23 1.11 -0.11 8.03
CA GLU A 23 1.58 0.11 9.40
C GLU A 23 1.08 1.46 9.94
N GLU A 24 1.12 2.52 9.14
CA GLU A 24 0.52 3.84 9.45
C GLU A 24 -0.99 3.76 9.67
N ALA A 25 -1.68 2.85 8.98
CA ALA A 25 -3.11 2.60 9.14
C ALA A 25 -3.44 1.57 10.24
N GLU A 26 -2.44 1.11 10.98
CA GLU A 26 -2.57 0.10 12.03
C GLU A 26 -3.21 -1.22 11.56
N LEU A 27 -3.12 -1.53 10.26
CA LEU A 27 -3.59 -2.80 9.68
C LEU A 27 -2.55 -3.92 9.82
N VAL A 28 -1.28 -3.55 9.94
CA VAL A 28 -0.18 -4.47 10.23
C VAL A 28 0.72 -3.89 11.31
N THR A 29 1.39 -4.78 12.04
CA THR A 29 2.50 -4.47 12.95
C THR A 29 3.78 -5.10 12.42
N SER A 30 4.92 -4.66 12.96
CA SER A 30 6.21 -5.24 12.62
C SER A 30 7.10 -5.43 13.83
N ASP A 31 7.95 -6.45 13.76
CA ASP A 31 8.95 -6.74 14.80
C ASP A 31 10.29 -7.15 14.17
N MET A 32 11.38 -6.90 14.89
CA MET A 32 12.74 -7.26 14.49
C MET A 32 13.17 -8.52 15.25
N GLU A 33 13.36 -9.61 14.52
CA GLU A 33 13.82 -10.87 15.07
C GLU A 33 15.21 -11.23 14.56
N ILE A 34 15.99 -11.91 15.39
CA ILE A 34 17.26 -12.52 14.98
C ILE A 34 16.98 -13.94 14.54
N LEU A 35 17.21 -14.22 13.26
CA LEU A 35 17.09 -15.55 12.70
C LEU A 35 18.17 -16.48 13.25
N GLU A 36 17.94 -17.80 13.17
CA GLU A 36 18.96 -18.82 13.49
C GLU A 36 20.28 -18.62 12.72
N SER A 37 20.20 -18.00 11.53
CA SER A 37 21.37 -17.61 10.73
C SER A 37 22.19 -16.45 11.32
N GLY A 38 21.78 -15.87 12.44
CA GLY A 38 22.38 -14.68 13.07
C GLY A 38 22.00 -13.37 12.38
N LYS A 39 21.15 -13.40 11.36
CA LYS A 39 20.70 -12.20 10.63
C LYS A 39 19.49 -11.60 11.30
N ALA A 40 19.49 -10.29 11.48
CA ALA A 40 18.29 -9.55 11.83
C ALA A 40 17.33 -9.51 10.63
N ALA A 41 16.06 -9.83 10.87
CA ALA A 41 14.99 -9.76 9.90
C ALA A 41 13.78 -9.05 10.50
N LYS A 42 13.14 -8.22 9.68
CA LYS A 42 11.89 -7.55 10.06
C LYS A 42 10.71 -8.42 9.61
N TYR A 43 9.89 -8.84 10.55
CA TYR A 43 8.65 -9.57 10.34
C TYR A 43 7.46 -8.63 10.41
N TYR A 44 6.40 -8.97 9.68
CA TYR A 44 5.15 -8.21 9.66
C TYR A 44 4.00 -9.13 10.02
N MET A 45 3.10 -8.66 10.88
CA MET A 45 1.94 -9.39 11.35
C MET A 45 0.67 -8.60 11.02
N LEU A 46 -0.40 -9.32 10.68
CA LEU A 46 -1.71 -8.71 10.47
C LEU A 46 -2.32 -8.35 11.83
N ASN A 47 -2.81 -7.12 11.96
CA ASN A 47 -3.60 -6.75 13.11
C ASN A 47 -5.05 -7.21 12.93
N SER A 48 -5.77 -7.41 14.02
CA SER A 48 -7.21 -7.64 13.95
C SER A 48 -7.91 -6.35 13.52
N PHE A 49 -8.58 -6.37 12.37
CA PHE A 49 -9.43 -5.28 11.93
C PHE A 49 -10.73 -5.81 11.33
N GLN A 50 -11.77 -5.00 11.39
CA GLN A 50 -13.03 -5.23 10.70
C GLN A 50 -13.45 -3.94 10.02
N ILE A 51 -13.66 -3.99 8.71
CA ILE A 51 -14.17 -2.87 7.92
C ILE A 51 -15.51 -3.33 7.36
N GLU A 52 -16.59 -2.81 7.94
CA GLU A 52 -17.93 -3.03 7.41
C GLU A 52 -18.19 -2.02 6.28
N LEU A 53 -18.29 -2.51 5.05
CA LEU A 53 -18.63 -1.68 3.91
C LEU A 53 -20.16 -1.57 3.77
N ASN A 54 -20.69 -0.39 4.06
CA ASN A 54 -22.10 -0.06 3.89
C ASN A 54 -22.28 1.34 3.27
N ASP A 55 -23.52 1.68 2.93
CA ASP A 55 -23.89 2.96 2.32
C ASP A 55 -23.46 4.16 3.17
N GLN A 56 -23.63 4.09 4.49
CA GLN A 56 -23.23 5.13 5.43
C GLN A 56 -21.73 5.40 5.39
N LEU A 57 -20.90 4.35 5.41
CA LEU A 57 -19.45 4.47 5.33
C LEU A 57 -19.04 5.11 4.01
N VAL A 58 -19.63 4.67 2.89
CA VAL A 58 -19.36 5.22 1.57
C VAL A 58 -19.74 6.71 1.51
N HIS A 59 -20.94 7.08 1.98
CA HIS A 59 -21.38 8.48 2.00
C HIS A 59 -20.47 9.37 2.85
N LYS A 60 -20.02 8.88 4.01
CA LYS A 60 -19.09 9.62 4.89
C LYS A 60 -17.73 9.84 4.23
N LEU A 61 -17.21 8.82 3.53
CA LEU A 61 -15.88 8.88 2.92
C LEU A 61 -15.87 9.51 1.52
N ALA A 62 -17.02 9.68 0.86
CA ALA A 62 -17.11 10.28 -0.47
C ALA A 62 -16.38 11.63 -0.58
N ASN A 63 -16.45 12.46 0.45
CA ASN A 63 -15.79 13.77 0.49
C ASN A 63 -14.26 13.69 0.63
N SER A 64 -13.70 12.54 0.99
CA SER A 64 -12.25 12.31 1.10
C SER A 64 -11.59 11.99 -0.24
N LEU A 65 -12.37 11.74 -1.30
CA LEU A 65 -11.84 11.40 -2.61
C LEU A 65 -11.19 12.63 -3.26
N SER A 66 -9.86 12.59 -3.42
CA SER A 66 -9.16 13.55 -4.29
C SER A 66 -9.12 12.99 -5.71
N VAL A 67 -9.99 13.52 -6.59
CA VAL A 67 -9.93 13.19 -8.01
C VAL A 67 -8.72 13.90 -8.62
N LYS A 68 -7.63 13.17 -8.84
CA LYS A 68 -6.52 13.67 -9.65
C LYS A 68 -7.05 13.81 -11.09
N LYS A 69 -7.43 15.03 -11.49
CA LYS A 69 -7.80 15.32 -12.88
C LYS A 69 -6.69 14.78 -13.79
N LYS A 70 -7.02 13.80 -14.63
CA LYS A 70 -6.20 13.50 -15.81
C LYS A 70 -6.24 14.77 -16.65
N ASN A 71 -5.11 15.46 -16.76
CA ASN A 71 -4.94 16.47 -17.78
C ASN A 71 -4.88 15.72 -19.11
N ASP A 72 -6.00 15.71 -19.83
CA ASP A 72 -6.05 15.31 -21.23
C ASP A 72 -5.27 16.36 -22.04
N ASN A 73 -3.95 16.22 -22.10
CA ASN A 73 -3.15 16.92 -23.11
C ASN A 73 -3.47 16.27 -24.47
N LYS A 74 -4.52 16.78 -25.13
CA LYS A 74 -4.68 16.67 -26.58
C LYS A 74 -3.44 17.29 -27.23
N GLY A 75 -2.60 16.45 -27.82
CA GLY A 75 -1.62 16.90 -28.80
C GLY A 75 -2.35 17.33 -30.07
N GLU A 76 -2.79 18.59 -30.12
CA GLU A 76 -3.01 19.31 -31.37
C GLU A 76 -1.70 20.03 -31.73
N LYS A 77 -1.00 19.49 -32.72
CA LYS A 77 -0.24 20.21 -33.76
C LYS A 77 -0.32 19.34 -35.00
N GLU A 78 -1.33 19.54 -35.84
CA GLU A 78 -1.25 20.36 -37.05
C GLU A 78 -0.03 19.99 -37.89
N SER A 79 -0.35 19.21 -38.92
CA SER A 79 0.35 19.08 -40.18
C SER A 79 0.63 20.44 -40.83
N ASP A 80 1.86 20.61 -41.30
CA ASP A 80 2.23 21.26 -42.56
C ASP A 80 3.55 20.64 -43.06
#